data_AF-H1YYN1-F1
#
_entry.id   AF-H1YYN1-F1
#
_cell.length_a   1.000
_cell.length_b   1.000
_cell.length_c   1.000
_cell.angle_alpha   90.00
_cell.angle_beta   90.00
_cell.angle_gamma   90.00
#
_symmetry.space_group_name_H-M   'P 1'
#
loop_
_entity.id
_entity.type
_entity.pdbx_description
1 polymer ?
#
loop_
_entity_poly.entity_id
_entity_poly.type
_entity_poly.pdbx_seq_one_letter_code
_entity_poly.pdbx_strand_id
1 'polypeptide(L)'
;MTGKIIFPDPKEAITDAKHILFVEGDSKNSIDPKVLRLLLGNNINVLPLGPSAHIRSAAKSLYRYHPSYYFLIDRDHFTDEEVEECWGKYPDPDRDNLLIWRLRELENYFLNPSFLGKSRFCKISEEELEEEVLKIVRKRLYMETANHVIIRIREDFKKNWIKIFTNPNDFTDRKDTVDLLTTTLHSGNYTKKVWNALSKREIESLFEYYHDKITQGSENISFDNPKWLKYVKGKKILSGIIGSPSFFEVRDRAGNKIEKKAKLDFIIRDLLLDDNIVKPGDFTELKKLIEKRIQIPLR
;
A
#
# COMPACT_ATOMS: atom_id res chain seq x y z
N MET A 1 -19.09 -4.26 -13.71
CA MET A 1 -19.17 -5.68 -13.30
C MET A 1 -19.07 -5.72 -11.80
N THR A 2 -20.17 -6.01 -11.13
CA THR A 2 -20.28 -6.10 -9.66
C THR A 2 -19.69 -7.44 -9.20
N GLY A 3 -18.48 -7.42 -8.65
CA GLY A 3 -17.91 -8.57 -7.97
C GLY A 3 -18.74 -8.86 -6.73
N LYS A 4 -19.45 -10.00 -6.71
CA LYS A 4 -20.07 -10.52 -5.49
C LYS A 4 -18.93 -10.90 -4.54
N ILE A 5 -18.92 -10.31 -3.35
CA ILE A 5 -18.08 -10.80 -2.25
C ILE A 5 -18.64 -12.18 -1.88
N ILE A 6 -17.88 -13.23 -2.17
CA ILE A 6 -18.19 -14.58 -1.69
C ILE A 6 -17.57 -14.68 -0.30
N PHE A 7 -18.37 -14.37 0.72
CA PHE A 7 -18.02 -14.75 2.08
C PHE A 7 -18.18 -16.27 2.21
N PRO A 8 -17.27 -16.98 2.90
CA PRO A 8 -17.48 -18.38 3.24
C PRO A 8 -18.77 -18.54 4.06
N ASP A 9 -19.43 -19.69 3.90
CA ASP A 9 -20.64 -20.04 4.66
C ASP A 9 -20.34 -19.93 6.17
N PRO A 10 -21.17 -19.25 6.98
CA PRO A 10 -20.96 -19.10 8.43
C PRO A 10 -20.68 -20.42 9.16
N LYS A 11 -21.07 -21.56 8.59
CA LYS A 11 -20.88 -22.90 9.17
C LYS A 11 -19.54 -23.56 8.85
N GLU A 12 -18.70 -22.97 8.00
CA GLU A 12 -17.40 -23.55 7.60
C GLU A 12 -16.19 -22.97 8.35
N ALA A 13 -16.40 -22.06 9.32
CA ALA A 13 -15.33 -21.51 10.14
C ALA A 13 -15.04 -22.39 11.38
N ILE A 14 -14.30 -23.49 11.20
CA ILE A 14 -13.68 -24.27 12.28
C ILE A 14 -12.24 -24.55 11.82
N THR A 15 -11.15 -24.04 12.42
CA THR A 15 -10.64 -24.36 13.78
C THR A 15 -9.73 -23.25 14.37
N ASP A 16 -9.74 -23.16 15.71
CA ASP A 16 -8.84 -22.52 16.69
C ASP A 16 -8.61 -21.00 16.79
N ALA A 17 -8.72 -20.20 15.73
CA ALA A 17 -8.62 -18.73 15.86
C ALA A 17 -9.98 -18.04 15.71
N LYS A 18 -10.57 -17.63 16.84
CA LYS A 18 -11.83 -16.85 16.93
C LYS A 18 -11.77 -15.49 16.22
N HIS A 19 -10.55 -15.03 15.93
CA HIS A 19 -10.23 -13.72 15.38
C HIS A 19 -9.72 -13.83 13.94
N ILE A 20 -10.24 -12.99 13.05
CA ILE A 20 -9.86 -12.97 11.63
C ILE A 20 -9.48 -11.54 11.23
N LEU A 21 -8.31 -11.37 10.61
CA LEU A 21 -7.86 -10.15 9.97
C LEU A 21 -7.94 -10.30 8.44
N PHE A 22 -8.85 -9.56 7.81
CA PHE A 22 -8.96 -9.44 6.37
C PHE A 22 -8.03 -8.36 5.85
N VAL A 23 -7.19 -8.70 4.90
CA VAL A 23 -6.21 -7.79 4.30
C VAL A 23 -6.28 -7.80 2.79
N GLU A 24 -5.79 -6.74 2.15
CA GLU A 24 -5.77 -6.68 0.70
C GLU A 24 -4.96 -7.82 0.05
N GLY A 25 -5.40 -8.22 -1.14
CA GLY A 25 -4.77 -9.24 -1.94
C GLY A 25 -5.73 -10.29 -2.49
N ASP A 26 -5.33 -10.89 -3.61
CA ASP A 26 -6.18 -11.83 -4.36
C ASP A 26 -6.12 -13.28 -3.83
N SER A 27 -5.17 -13.60 -2.97
CA SER A 27 -4.98 -14.97 -2.47
C SER A 27 -4.21 -15.01 -1.15
N LYS A 28 -4.24 -16.17 -0.48
CA LYS A 28 -3.37 -16.46 0.67
C LYS A 28 -1.87 -16.37 0.32
N ASN A 29 -1.51 -16.33 -0.96
CA ASN A 29 -0.12 -16.24 -1.41
C ASN A 29 0.28 -14.83 -1.86
N SER A 30 -0.58 -13.84 -1.65
CA SER A 30 -0.25 -12.41 -1.76
C SER A 30 0.71 -12.00 -0.63
N ILE A 31 1.40 -10.88 -0.82
CA ILE A 31 2.44 -10.40 0.10
C ILE A 31 1.86 -10.00 1.46
N ASP A 32 0.74 -9.27 1.48
CA ASP A 32 0.08 -8.82 2.71
C ASP A 32 -0.27 -9.96 3.66
N PRO A 33 -1.05 -11.00 3.26
CA PRO A 33 -1.27 -12.16 4.12
C PRO A 33 0.00 -12.86 4.57
N LYS A 34 1.07 -12.87 3.77
CA LYS A 34 2.34 -13.52 4.16
C LYS A 34 3.06 -12.72 5.23
N VAL A 35 3.25 -11.42 5.00
CA VAL A 35 3.92 -10.52 5.94
C VAL A 35 3.19 -10.49 7.27
N LEU A 36 1.86 -10.35 7.23
CA LEU A 36 1.06 -10.23 8.45
C LEU A 36 0.98 -11.54 9.25
N ARG A 37 1.00 -12.72 8.60
CA ARG A 37 1.12 -13.98 9.34
C ARG A 37 2.48 -14.15 10.00
N LEU A 38 3.55 -13.69 9.36
CA LEU A 38 4.89 -13.70 9.97
C LEU A 38 4.94 -12.74 11.17
N LEU A 39 4.35 -11.56 11.03
CA LEU A 39 4.36 -10.52 12.06
C LEU A 39 3.49 -10.87 13.28
N LEU A 40 2.27 -11.35 13.04
CA LEU A 40 1.25 -11.59 14.07
C LEU A 40 1.25 -13.03 14.60
N GLY A 41 1.98 -13.93 13.93
CA GLY A 41 2.05 -15.35 14.29
C GLY A 41 0.68 -16.04 14.19
N ASN A 42 0.50 -17.07 15.02
CA ASN A 42 -0.73 -17.87 15.05
C ASN A 42 -1.82 -17.27 15.97
N ASN A 43 -1.64 -16.04 16.45
CA ASN A 43 -2.60 -15.38 17.34
C ASN A 43 -3.90 -15.00 16.62
N ILE A 44 -3.86 -14.87 15.29
CA ILE A 44 -4.98 -14.43 14.45
C ILE A 44 -4.95 -15.07 13.06
N ASN A 45 -6.13 -15.36 12.52
CA ASN A 45 -6.25 -15.83 11.15
C ASN A 45 -6.18 -14.66 10.17
N VAL A 46 -5.15 -14.61 9.32
CA VAL A 46 -5.05 -13.59 8.27
C VAL A 46 -5.57 -14.13 6.95
N LEU A 47 -6.59 -13.47 6.38
CA LEU A 47 -7.25 -13.89 5.15
C LEU A 47 -7.24 -12.76 4.09
N PRO A 48 -7.09 -13.10 2.79
CA PRO A 48 -7.25 -12.13 1.73
C PRO A 48 -8.72 -11.66 1.64
N LEU A 49 -8.91 -10.37 1.42
CA LEU A 49 -10.22 -9.74 1.21
C LEU A 49 -10.64 -9.76 -0.26
N GLY A 50 -9.67 -9.75 -1.19
CA GLY A 50 -9.91 -9.45 -2.61
C GLY A 50 -10.26 -7.98 -2.85
N PRO A 51 -10.62 -7.59 -4.09
CA PRO A 51 -10.97 -6.21 -4.40
C PRO A 51 -12.30 -5.81 -3.74
N SER A 52 -12.30 -4.75 -2.94
CA SER A 52 -13.50 -4.24 -2.26
C SER A 52 -13.65 -2.73 -2.45
N ALA A 53 -14.72 -2.30 -3.13
CA ALA A 53 -15.00 -0.89 -3.37
C ALA A 53 -15.64 -0.16 -2.16
N HIS A 54 -16.05 -0.88 -1.10
CA HIS A 54 -16.81 -0.32 0.02
C HIS A 54 -16.43 -0.95 1.37
N ILE A 55 -15.14 -1.16 1.60
CA ILE A 55 -14.66 -1.91 2.75
C ILE A 55 -15.07 -1.32 4.11
N ARG A 56 -15.12 0.01 4.24
CA ARG A 56 -15.60 0.66 5.47
C ARG A 56 -17.05 0.30 5.80
N SER A 57 -17.91 0.28 4.79
CA SER A 57 -19.32 -0.12 4.97
C SER A 57 -19.45 -1.60 5.35
N ALA A 58 -18.64 -2.45 4.73
CA ALA A 58 -18.57 -3.87 5.08
C ALA A 58 -18.07 -4.08 6.52
N ALA A 59 -16.99 -3.39 6.91
CA ALA A 59 -16.43 -3.46 8.26
C ALA A 59 -17.44 -3.03 9.33
N LYS A 60 -18.14 -1.92 9.10
CA LYS A 60 -19.20 -1.44 10.01
C LYS A 60 -20.37 -2.41 10.12
N SER A 61 -20.80 -3.00 9.00
CA SER A 61 -21.94 -3.93 8.98
C SER A 61 -21.59 -5.26 9.65
N LEU A 62 -20.38 -5.78 9.39
CA LEU A 62 -19.93 -7.05 9.94
C LEU A 62 -19.61 -6.95 11.43
N TYR A 63 -19.17 -5.80 11.94
CA TYR A 63 -18.83 -5.64 13.35
C TYR A 63 -19.94 -6.10 14.30
N ARG A 64 -21.21 -5.80 13.96
CA ARG A 64 -22.39 -6.15 14.77
C ARG A 64 -22.58 -7.66 14.94
N TYR A 65 -22.17 -8.45 13.94
CA TYR A 65 -22.38 -9.90 13.93
C TYR A 65 -21.07 -10.67 14.18
N HIS A 66 -19.94 -10.06 13.85
CA HIS A 66 -18.60 -10.62 13.94
C HIS A 66 -17.63 -9.57 14.51
N PRO A 67 -17.71 -9.24 15.81
CA PRO A 67 -16.85 -8.24 16.45
C PRO A 67 -15.37 -8.67 16.52
N SER A 68 -15.07 -9.92 16.17
CA SER A 68 -13.74 -10.51 16.05
C SER A 68 -13.17 -10.47 14.63
N TYR A 69 -13.88 -9.87 13.67
CA TYR A 69 -13.43 -9.69 12.29
C TYR A 69 -12.87 -8.28 12.12
N TYR A 70 -11.68 -8.22 11.55
CA TYR A 70 -10.87 -7.02 11.42
C TYR A 70 -10.48 -6.79 9.97
N PHE A 71 -10.22 -5.54 9.62
CA PHE A 71 -9.84 -5.15 8.27
C PHE A 71 -8.59 -4.28 8.32
N LEU A 72 -7.64 -4.53 7.42
CA LEU A 72 -6.47 -3.71 7.22
C LEU A 72 -6.25 -3.52 5.72
N ILE A 73 -6.32 -2.27 5.27
CA ILE A 73 -6.28 -1.91 3.85
C ILE A 73 -5.13 -0.96 3.53
N ASP A 74 -4.82 -0.84 2.24
CA ASP A 74 -3.87 0.13 1.75
C ASP A 74 -4.39 1.56 1.96
N ARG A 75 -3.46 2.51 2.03
CA ARG A 75 -3.80 3.92 2.31
C ARG A 75 -4.63 4.56 1.22
N ASP A 76 -4.38 4.17 -0.02
CA ASP A 76 -4.99 4.75 -1.20
C ASP A 76 -5.10 6.29 -1.14
N HIS A 77 -6.32 6.82 -1.08
CA HIS A 77 -6.62 8.25 -1.12
C HIS A 77 -7.00 8.83 0.25
N PHE A 78 -6.89 8.03 1.33
CA PHE A 78 -7.24 8.48 2.68
C PHE A 78 -6.25 9.55 3.19
N THR A 79 -6.82 10.55 3.85
CA THR A 79 -6.10 11.67 4.47
C THR A 79 -5.29 11.22 5.70
N ASP A 80 -4.33 12.04 6.14
CA ASP A 80 -3.57 11.72 7.36
C ASP A 80 -4.49 11.68 8.58
N GLU A 81 -5.46 12.58 8.63
CA GLU A 81 -6.46 12.65 9.69
C GLU A 81 -7.32 11.39 9.77
N GLU A 82 -7.82 10.90 8.63
CA GLU A 82 -8.61 9.66 8.58
C GLU A 82 -7.79 8.44 9.00
N VAL A 83 -6.53 8.37 8.57
CA VAL A 83 -5.63 7.28 8.92
C VAL A 83 -5.33 7.29 10.41
N GLU A 84 -4.87 8.40 10.97
CA GLU A 84 -4.54 8.46 12.41
C GLU A 84 -5.77 8.30 13.30
N GLU A 85 -6.96 8.74 12.85
CA GLU A 85 -8.19 8.45 13.57
C GLU A 85 -8.49 6.94 13.60
N CYS A 86 -8.27 6.23 12.50
CA CYS A 86 -8.36 4.76 12.47
C CYS A 86 -7.38 4.12 13.45
N TRP A 87 -6.10 4.51 13.47
CA TRP A 87 -5.11 3.93 14.40
C TRP A 87 -5.41 4.25 15.87
N GLY A 88 -5.72 5.51 16.19
CA GLY A 88 -5.90 5.98 17.56
C GLY A 88 -7.14 5.41 18.27
N LYS A 89 -8.16 5.00 17.52
CA LYS A 89 -9.41 4.45 18.06
C LYS A 89 -9.53 2.94 17.90
N TYR A 90 -8.55 2.27 17.29
CA TYR A 90 -8.71 0.86 16.93
C TYR A 90 -8.60 -0.11 18.12
N PRO A 91 -9.49 -1.12 18.20
CA PRO A 91 -10.75 -1.22 17.48
C PRO A 91 -11.80 -0.31 18.10
N ASP A 92 -12.61 0.34 17.27
CA ASP A 92 -13.67 1.26 17.72
C ASP A 92 -15.02 0.53 17.68
N PRO A 93 -15.59 0.16 18.84
CA PRO A 93 -16.88 -0.53 18.90
C PRO A 93 -18.04 0.26 18.30
N ASP A 94 -17.92 1.58 18.25
CA ASP A 94 -18.98 2.49 17.83
C ASP A 94 -18.86 2.89 16.35
N ARG A 95 -17.73 2.57 15.68
CA ARG A 95 -17.48 2.90 14.26
C ARG A 95 -17.33 1.67 13.37
N ASP A 96 -16.15 1.06 13.39
CA ASP A 96 -15.75 -0.07 12.55
C ASP A 96 -14.44 -0.70 13.05
N ASN A 97 -14.18 -1.94 12.61
CA ASN A 97 -12.92 -2.65 12.84
C ASN A 97 -11.95 -2.45 11.65
N LEU A 98 -11.79 -1.22 11.15
CA LEU A 98 -10.92 -0.92 10.01
C LEU A 98 -9.63 -0.18 10.43
N LEU A 99 -8.50 -0.74 10.04
CA LEU A 99 -7.20 -0.06 9.98
C LEU A 99 -6.83 0.25 8.53
N ILE A 100 -6.04 1.31 8.38
CA ILE A 100 -5.52 1.78 7.09
C ILE A 100 -4.03 2.00 7.28
N TRP A 101 -3.18 1.46 6.42
CA TRP A 101 -1.73 1.68 6.54
C TRP A 101 -1.37 3.17 6.50
N ARG A 102 -0.35 3.60 7.27
CA ARG A 102 0.15 4.99 7.23
C ARG A 102 0.90 5.31 5.96
N LEU A 103 1.61 4.32 5.39
CA LEU A 103 2.26 4.40 4.08
C LEU A 103 1.34 3.87 2.97
N ARG A 104 1.68 4.16 1.70
CA ARG A 104 0.80 3.92 0.55
C ARG A 104 0.31 2.48 0.45
N GLU A 105 1.25 1.54 0.53
CA GLU A 105 1.06 0.09 0.48
C GLU A 105 1.97 -0.54 1.54
N LEU A 106 1.72 -1.79 1.90
CA LEU A 106 2.58 -2.55 2.80
C LEU A 106 4.04 -2.64 2.31
N GLU A 107 4.26 -2.70 0.99
CA GLU A 107 5.61 -2.72 0.41
C GLU A 107 6.43 -1.47 0.72
N ASN A 108 5.79 -0.33 1.00
CA ASN A 108 6.49 0.93 1.26
C ASN A 108 7.32 0.86 2.56
N TYR A 109 6.94 0.03 3.54
CA TYR A 109 7.76 -0.17 4.74
C TYR A 109 9.09 -0.86 4.44
N PHE A 110 9.13 -1.69 3.38
CA PHE A 110 10.35 -2.36 2.93
C PHE A 110 11.19 -1.49 1.99
N LEU A 111 10.79 -0.24 1.72
CA LEU A 111 11.63 0.69 0.94
C LEU A 111 12.63 1.45 1.82
N ASN A 112 12.49 1.41 3.15
CA ASN A 112 13.42 2.06 4.06
C ASN A 112 14.79 1.33 4.02
N PRO A 113 15.89 2.00 3.60
CA PRO A 113 17.22 1.41 3.49
C PRO A 113 17.73 0.83 4.81
N SER A 114 17.50 1.54 5.92
CA SER A 114 17.88 1.12 7.27
C SER A 114 17.18 -0.16 7.75
N PHE A 115 16.07 -0.54 7.11
CA PHE A 115 15.35 -1.78 7.38
C PHE A 115 15.66 -2.84 6.32
N LEU A 116 15.45 -2.53 5.03
CA LEU A 116 15.65 -3.48 3.93
C LEU A 116 17.12 -3.93 3.81
N GLY A 117 18.06 -3.01 4.04
CA GLY A 117 19.49 -3.27 3.99
C GLY A 117 19.99 -4.21 5.09
N LYS A 118 19.20 -4.47 6.15
CA LYS A 118 19.55 -5.44 7.20
C LYS A 118 19.33 -6.89 6.78
N SER A 119 18.69 -7.12 5.64
CA SER A 119 18.56 -8.45 5.06
C SER A 119 19.95 -9.01 4.75
N ARG A 120 20.23 -10.25 5.16
CA ARG A 120 21.51 -10.92 4.84
C ARG A 120 21.73 -11.14 3.34
N PHE A 121 20.68 -10.92 2.54
CA PHE A 121 20.71 -11.04 1.10
C PHE A 121 21.03 -9.72 0.40
N CYS A 122 21.11 -8.60 1.13
CA CYS A 122 21.55 -7.31 0.60
C CYS A 122 23.07 -7.32 0.38
N LYS A 123 23.51 -6.83 -0.78
CA LYS A 123 24.92 -6.83 -1.22
C LYS A 123 25.56 -5.46 -1.29
N ILE A 124 24.77 -4.42 -1.10
CA ILE A 124 25.16 -3.02 -1.26
C ILE A 124 25.07 -2.30 0.07
N SER A 125 25.69 -1.14 0.18
CA SER A 125 25.60 -0.33 1.39
C SER A 125 24.21 0.27 1.59
N GLU A 126 23.94 0.79 2.79
CA GLU A 126 22.67 1.46 3.08
C GLU A 126 22.49 2.72 2.22
N GLU A 127 23.58 3.46 2.01
CA GLU A 127 23.64 4.66 1.16
C GLU A 127 23.41 4.31 -0.31
N GLU A 128 24.06 3.26 -0.83
CA GLU A 128 23.84 2.80 -2.21
C GLU A 128 22.38 2.34 -2.42
N LEU A 129 21.79 1.68 -1.41
CA LEU A 129 20.40 1.24 -1.45
C LEU A 129 19.44 2.44 -1.45
N GLU A 130 19.72 3.45 -0.62
CA GLU A 130 19.00 4.73 -0.61
C GLU A 130 18.99 5.38 -2.00
N GLU A 131 20.17 5.55 -2.61
CA GLU A 131 20.31 6.19 -3.92
C GLU A 131 19.50 5.46 -5.00
N GLU A 132 19.57 4.12 -5.03
CA GLU A 132 18.86 3.31 -6.02
C GLU A 132 17.34 3.33 -5.79
N VAL A 133 16.86 3.35 -4.55
CA VAL A 133 15.43 3.54 -4.27
C VAL A 133 14.98 4.91 -4.78
N LEU A 134 15.68 5.99 -4.42
CA LEU A 134 15.33 7.35 -4.83
C LEU A 134 15.37 7.51 -6.34
N LYS A 135 16.32 6.90 -7.04
CA LYS A 135 16.41 6.89 -8.50
C LYS A 135 15.18 6.26 -9.16
N ILE A 136 14.72 5.11 -8.66
CA ILE A 136 13.50 4.47 -9.18
C ILE A 136 12.27 5.34 -8.88
N VAL A 137 12.19 5.95 -7.70
CA VAL A 137 11.06 6.81 -7.32
C VAL A 137 11.02 8.08 -8.19
N ARG A 138 12.16 8.77 -8.38
CA ARG A 138 12.27 9.96 -9.22
C ARG A 138 11.79 9.70 -10.64
N LYS A 139 12.18 8.56 -11.23
CA LYS A 139 11.71 8.13 -12.56
C LYS A 139 10.19 7.95 -12.63
N ARG A 140 9.52 7.72 -11.50
CA ARG A 140 8.07 7.46 -11.43
C ARG A 140 7.27 8.67 -10.94
N LEU A 141 7.94 9.70 -10.41
CA LEU A 141 7.34 10.78 -9.64
C LEU A 141 6.19 11.46 -10.38
N TYR A 142 6.42 11.88 -11.63
CA TYR A 142 5.41 12.57 -12.43
C TYR A 142 4.22 11.67 -12.78
N MET A 143 4.47 10.41 -13.13
CA MET A 143 3.41 9.44 -13.39
C MET A 143 2.55 9.18 -12.14
N GLU A 144 3.17 8.97 -10.98
CA GLU A 144 2.46 8.76 -9.72
C GLU A 144 1.64 10.01 -9.35
N THR A 145 2.20 11.21 -9.54
CA THR A 145 1.49 12.49 -9.35
C THR A 145 0.27 12.60 -10.25
N ALA A 146 0.42 12.34 -11.55
CA ALA A 146 -0.70 12.35 -12.50
C ALA A 146 -1.78 11.32 -12.16
N ASN A 147 -1.37 10.14 -11.66
CA ASN A 147 -2.30 9.12 -11.19
C ASN A 147 -3.10 9.56 -9.97
N HIS A 148 -2.51 10.33 -9.04
CA HIS A 148 -3.27 10.93 -7.93
C HIS A 148 -4.33 11.91 -8.42
N VAL A 149 -4.01 12.74 -9.42
CA VAL A 149 -5.00 13.65 -10.04
C VAL A 149 -6.16 12.86 -10.64
N ILE A 150 -5.85 11.79 -11.40
CA ILE A 150 -6.89 10.91 -11.96
C ILE A 150 -7.75 10.30 -10.86
N ILE A 151 -7.14 9.77 -9.80
CA ILE A 151 -7.88 9.15 -8.68
C ILE A 151 -8.79 10.18 -8.01
N ARG A 152 -8.28 11.39 -7.73
CA ARG A 152 -9.07 12.48 -7.13
C ARG A 152 -10.29 12.84 -7.97
N ILE A 153 -10.11 13.01 -9.29
CA ILE A 153 -11.18 13.33 -10.23
C ILE A 153 -12.22 12.19 -10.26
N ARG A 154 -11.78 10.93 -10.29
CA ARG A 154 -12.71 9.79 -10.26
C ARG A 154 -13.56 9.77 -9.00
N GLU A 155 -12.97 10.13 -7.86
CA GLU A 155 -13.70 10.23 -6.60
C GLU A 155 -14.71 11.38 -6.61
N ASP A 156 -14.34 12.55 -7.12
CA ASP A 156 -15.25 13.71 -7.19
C ASP A 156 -16.44 13.46 -8.13
N PHE A 157 -16.22 12.74 -9.22
CA PHE A 157 -17.27 12.41 -10.19
C PHE A 157 -17.90 11.02 -10.01
N LYS A 158 -17.42 10.22 -9.05
CA LYS A 158 -17.85 8.84 -8.76
C LYS A 158 -17.90 7.92 -9.99
N LYS A 159 -16.88 7.97 -10.85
CA LYS A 159 -16.80 7.15 -12.07
C LYS A 159 -15.36 6.76 -12.41
N ASN A 160 -15.16 5.58 -12.97
CA ASN A 160 -13.85 4.99 -13.24
C ASN A 160 -13.46 4.98 -14.74
N TRP A 161 -13.78 6.05 -15.49
CA TRP A 161 -13.67 6.02 -16.95
C TRP A 161 -12.23 6.11 -17.48
N ILE A 162 -11.26 6.56 -16.68
CA ILE A 162 -9.96 7.00 -17.21
C ILE A 162 -8.87 5.95 -17.32
N LYS A 163 -8.85 4.79 -16.65
CA LYS A 163 -7.58 4.04 -16.45
C LYS A 163 -6.42 4.91 -15.88
N ILE A 164 -5.53 4.24 -15.15
CA ILE A 164 -4.37 4.90 -14.53
C ILE A 164 -3.17 4.64 -15.41
N PHE A 165 -2.22 5.55 -15.43
CA PHE A 165 -0.97 5.39 -16.16
C PHE A 165 -0.11 4.32 -15.51
N THR A 166 0.55 3.53 -16.34
CA THR A 166 1.36 2.38 -15.90
C THR A 166 2.82 2.43 -16.33
N ASN A 167 3.15 3.24 -17.33
CA ASN A 167 4.49 3.35 -17.89
C ASN A 167 5.15 4.68 -17.49
N PRO A 168 6.16 4.66 -16.60
CA PRO A 168 6.84 5.88 -16.17
C PRO A 168 7.61 6.60 -17.29
N ASN A 169 8.01 5.88 -18.35
CA ASN A 169 8.79 6.48 -19.43
C ASN A 169 7.99 7.49 -20.26
N ASP A 170 6.66 7.49 -20.15
CA ASP A 170 5.79 8.46 -20.83
C ASP A 170 5.75 9.82 -20.09
N PHE A 171 6.45 9.93 -18.96
CA PHE A 171 6.42 11.07 -18.04
C PHE A 171 7.84 11.58 -17.77
N THR A 172 8.36 12.38 -18.70
CA THR A 172 9.73 12.91 -18.66
C THR A 172 9.87 14.17 -17.83
N ASP A 173 8.93 15.11 -18.00
CA ASP A 173 8.93 16.38 -17.30
C ASP A 173 7.51 16.82 -16.93
N ARG A 174 7.46 17.88 -16.12
CA ARG A 174 6.25 18.47 -15.58
C ARG A 174 5.28 18.94 -16.66
N LYS A 175 5.76 19.64 -17.69
CA LYS A 175 4.91 20.26 -18.71
C LYS A 175 4.26 19.18 -19.57
N ASP A 176 5.07 18.25 -20.07
CA ASP A 176 4.61 17.14 -20.90
C ASP A 176 3.64 16.24 -20.13
N THR A 177 3.88 16.05 -18.83
CA THR A 177 2.96 15.33 -17.95
C THR A 177 1.60 16.00 -17.84
N VAL A 178 1.54 17.32 -17.61
CA VAL A 178 0.28 18.06 -17.51
C VAL A 178 -0.47 18.06 -18.83
N ASP A 179 0.23 18.19 -19.96
CA ASP A 179 -0.38 18.14 -21.30
C ASP A 179 -0.94 16.75 -21.63
N LEU A 180 -0.19 15.68 -21.32
CA LEU A 180 -0.66 14.30 -21.48
C LEU A 180 -1.84 14.00 -20.57
N LEU A 181 -1.78 14.41 -19.30
CA LEU A 181 -2.87 14.26 -18.34
C LEU A 181 -4.12 14.99 -18.84
N THR A 182 -3.98 16.25 -19.25
CA THR A 182 -5.08 17.07 -19.77
C THR A 182 -5.72 16.40 -20.99
N THR A 183 -4.91 15.97 -21.95
CA THR A 183 -5.39 15.28 -23.16
C THR A 183 -6.13 13.99 -22.79
N THR A 184 -5.60 13.22 -21.85
CA THR A 184 -6.19 11.96 -21.41
C THR A 184 -7.55 12.19 -20.74
N LEU A 185 -7.64 13.15 -19.82
CA LEU A 185 -8.88 13.53 -19.13
C LEU A 185 -9.96 14.00 -20.11
N HIS A 186 -9.55 14.53 -21.26
CA HIS A 186 -10.38 15.11 -22.31
C HIS A 186 -10.65 14.15 -23.50
N SER A 187 -10.01 12.99 -23.57
CA SER A 187 -10.14 12.10 -24.74
C SER A 187 -11.47 11.33 -24.85
N GLY A 188 -12.36 11.42 -23.85
CA GLY A 188 -13.64 10.69 -23.83
C GLY A 188 -14.87 11.55 -24.07
N ASN A 189 -15.97 10.87 -24.41
CA ASN A 189 -17.27 11.51 -24.63
C ASN A 189 -17.95 11.81 -23.28
N TYR A 190 -17.76 13.02 -22.75
CA TYR A 190 -18.31 13.43 -21.45
C TYR A 190 -19.42 14.48 -21.57
N THR A 191 -20.23 14.58 -20.50
CA THR A 191 -21.16 15.68 -20.35
C THR A 191 -20.42 17.01 -20.30
N LYS A 192 -20.94 18.06 -20.95
CA LYS A 192 -20.42 19.44 -20.92
C LYS A 192 -20.07 19.93 -19.49
N LYS A 193 -20.75 19.42 -18.47
CA LYS A 193 -20.48 19.68 -17.04
C LYS A 193 -19.10 19.21 -16.55
N VAL A 194 -18.59 18.07 -17.04
CA VAL A 194 -17.25 17.55 -16.67
C VAL A 194 -16.18 18.40 -17.33
N TRP A 195 -16.38 18.74 -18.61
CA TRP A 195 -15.50 19.63 -19.37
C TRP A 195 -15.38 21.02 -18.77
N ASN A 196 -16.51 21.61 -18.36
CA ASN A 196 -16.52 22.94 -17.75
C ASN A 196 -15.88 22.99 -16.37
N ALA A 197 -15.70 21.84 -15.70
CA ALA A 197 -15.14 21.73 -14.35
C ALA A 197 -13.71 21.16 -14.32
N LEU A 198 -13.14 20.83 -15.48
CA LEU A 198 -11.79 20.29 -15.64
C LEU A 198 -11.01 21.12 -16.66
N SER A 199 -10.97 22.44 -16.46
CA SER A 199 -10.09 23.30 -17.25
C SER A 199 -8.62 22.87 -17.09
N LYS A 200 -7.79 23.14 -18.10
CA LYS A 200 -6.34 22.86 -18.03
C LYS A 200 -5.71 23.45 -16.76
N ARG A 201 -6.14 24.66 -16.36
CA ARG A 201 -5.66 25.34 -15.15
C ARG A 201 -6.03 24.59 -13.87
N GLU A 202 -7.23 24.01 -13.78
CA GLU A 202 -7.64 23.21 -12.61
C GLU A 202 -6.84 21.91 -12.55
N ILE A 203 -6.62 21.25 -13.68
CA ILE A 203 -5.81 20.04 -13.78
C ILE A 203 -4.37 20.32 -13.36
N GLU A 204 -3.78 21.42 -13.86
CA GLU A 204 -2.45 21.87 -13.48
C GLU A 204 -2.38 22.19 -11.98
N SER A 205 -3.36 22.92 -11.44
CA SER A 205 -3.41 23.24 -10.01
C SER A 205 -3.50 21.97 -9.13
N LEU A 206 -4.27 20.97 -9.54
CA LEU A 206 -4.34 19.68 -8.86
C LEU A 206 -3.03 18.90 -8.97
N PHE A 207 -2.37 18.95 -10.13
CA PHE A 207 -1.07 18.33 -10.33
C PHE A 207 -0.02 18.95 -9.39
N GLU A 208 0.08 20.28 -9.34
CA GLU A 208 0.99 20.98 -8.44
C GLU A 208 0.70 20.66 -6.97
N TYR A 209 -0.58 20.64 -6.59
CA TYR A 209 -0.97 20.27 -5.23
C TYR A 209 -0.42 18.89 -4.84
N TYR A 210 -0.59 17.87 -5.69
CA TYR A 210 -0.08 16.52 -5.39
C TYR A 210 1.44 16.43 -5.51
N HIS A 211 2.03 17.12 -6.47
CA HIS A 211 3.48 17.19 -6.62
C HIS A 211 4.11 17.74 -5.34
N ASP A 212 3.61 18.87 -4.84
CA ASP A 212 4.06 19.49 -3.60
C ASP A 212 3.78 18.60 -2.38
N LYS A 213 2.69 17.83 -2.35
CA LYS A 213 2.47 16.87 -1.26
C LYS A 213 3.50 15.74 -1.26
N ILE A 214 3.94 15.29 -2.43
CA ILE A 214 4.92 14.20 -2.59
C ILE A 214 6.33 14.71 -2.31
N THR A 215 6.71 15.86 -2.88
CA THR A 215 8.06 16.41 -2.78
C THR A 215 8.25 17.39 -1.62
N GLN A 216 7.15 17.82 -0.98
CA GLN A 216 7.12 18.85 0.06
C GLN A 216 7.65 20.22 -0.41
N GLY A 217 7.48 20.53 -1.68
CA GLY A 217 8.02 21.76 -2.28
C GLY A 217 9.54 21.71 -2.51
N SER A 218 10.20 20.57 -2.23
CA SER A 218 11.57 20.33 -2.64
C SER A 218 11.62 19.93 -4.12
N GLU A 219 12.71 20.27 -4.81
CA GLU A 219 13.01 19.74 -6.14
C GLU A 219 13.36 18.25 -6.11
N ASN A 220 13.89 17.78 -4.97
CA ASN A 220 14.34 16.41 -4.79
C ASN A 220 13.70 15.76 -3.55
N ILE A 221 13.21 14.53 -3.74
CA ILE A 221 12.82 13.64 -2.64
C ILE A 221 14.05 13.04 -1.94
N SER A 222 13.95 12.82 -0.63
CA SER A 222 14.97 12.20 0.23
C SER A 222 14.34 11.29 1.30
N PHE A 223 15.18 10.55 2.03
CA PHE A 223 14.75 9.77 3.20
C PHE A 223 14.74 10.55 4.52
N ASP A 224 15.35 11.74 4.59
CA ASP A 224 15.24 12.63 5.75
C ASP A 224 13.78 13.02 6.04
N ASN A 225 12.97 13.11 4.97
CA ASN A 225 11.55 13.38 5.09
C ASN A 225 10.72 12.57 4.08
N PRO A 226 10.48 11.28 4.36
CA PRO A 226 10.05 10.33 3.34
C PRO A 226 8.52 10.34 3.13
N LYS A 227 7.86 11.51 3.13
CA LYS A 227 6.40 11.60 2.92
C LYS A 227 5.96 11.03 1.58
N TRP A 228 6.84 11.01 0.58
CA TRP A 228 6.58 10.37 -0.71
C TRP A 228 6.18 8.89 -0.56
N LEU A 229 6.60 8.19 0.51
CA LEU A 229 6.17 6.83 0.82
C LEU A 229 4.66 6.69 1.06
N LYS A 230 3.96 7.78 1.38
CA LYS A 230 2.49 7.80 1.53
C LYS A 230 1.75 7.87 0.18
N TYR A 231 2.46 8.22 -0.89
CA TYR A 231 1.85 8.55 -2.17
C TYR A 231 2.28 7.62 -3.31
N VAL A 232 3.50 7.10 -3.30
CA VAL A 232 3.99 6.24 -4.40
C VAL A 232 3.70 4.77 -4.16
N LYS A 233 3.41 4.02 -5.22
CA LYS A 233 3.20 2.56 -5.12
C LYS A 233 4.50 1.80 -4.88
N GLY A 234 4.65 1.24 -3.68
CA GLY A 234 5.86 0.52 -3.26
C GLY A 234 6.09 -0.76 -4.03
N LYS A 235 5.03 -1.47 -4.45
CA LYS A 235 5.13 -2.78 -5.14
C LYS A 235 6.08 -2.79 -6.34
N LYS A 236 6.02 -1.75 -7.17
CA LYS A 236 6.87 -1.64 -8.37
C LYS A 236 8.29 -1.21 -8.05
N ILE A 237 8.47 -0.37 -7.03
CA ILE A 237 9.78 0.11 -6.59
C ILE A 237 10.54 -1.05 -5.93
N LEU A 238 9.92 -1.71 -4.96
CA LEU A 238 10.48 -2.84 -4.23
C LEU A 238 10.86 -3.99 -5.16
N SER A 239 9.99 -4.31 -6.13
CA SER A 239 10.29 -5.32 -7.15
C SER A 239 11.47 -4.93 -8.05
N GLY A 240 11.67 -3.65 -8.33
CA GLY A 240 12.82 -3.17 -9.10
C GLY A 240 14.14 -3.33 -8.34
N ILE A 241 14.13 -2.95 -7.06
CA ILE A 241 15.29 -3.07 -6.15
C ILE A 241 15.67 -4.54 -5.93
N ILE A 242 14.73 -5.36 -5.45
CA ILE A 242 14.99 -6.77 -5.14
C ILE A 242 15.25 -7.59 -6.40
N GLY A 243 14.66 -7.18 -7.53
CA GLY A 243 14.88 -7.81 -8.82
C GLY A 243 16.32 -7.70 -9.32
N SER A 244 17.08 -6.69 -8.87
CA SER A 244 18.46 -6.48 -9.28
C SER A 244 19.42 -7.46 -8.60
N PRO A 245 20.16 -8.32 -9.35
CA PRO A 245 21.13 -9.25 -8.78
C PRO A 245 22.36 -8.58 -8.16
N SER A 246 22.66 -7.33 -8.54
CA SER A 246 23.74 -6.54 -7.95
C SER A 246 23.39 -6.03 -6.56
N PHE A 247 22.10 -5.90 -6.23
CA PHE A 247 21.64 -5.35 -4.95
C PHE A 247 21.22 -6.45 -3.98
N PHE A 248 20.52 -7.46 -4.49
CA PHE A 248 20.06 -8.59 -3.70
C PHE A 248 20.41 -9.91 -4.39
N GLU A 249 20.87 -10.91 -3.63
CA GLU A 249 21.01 -12.27 -4.15
C GLU A 249 20.57 -13.29 -3.09
N VAL A 250 19.68 -14.18 -3.51
CA VAL A 250 19.20 -15.29 -2.68
C VAL A 250 19.58 -16.58 -3.40
N ARG A 251 20.15 -17.54 -2.66
CA ARG A 251 20.47 -18.87 -3.17
C ARG A 251 19.75 -19.94 -2.37
N ASP A 252 19.36 -21.02 -3.05
CA ASP A 252 18.84 -22.21 -2.40
C ASP A 252 19.96 -23.03 -1.74
N ARG A 253 19.60 -24.15 -1.09
CA ARG A 253 20.56 -25.05 -0.43
C ARG A 253 21.53 -25.72 -1.40
N ALA A 254 21.20 -25.79 -2.69
CA ALA A 254 22.05 -26.32 -3.75
C ALA A 254 22.92 -25.23 -4.41
N GLY A 255 22.82 -23.97 -3.96
CA GLY A 255 23.57 -22.84 -4.49
C GLY A 255 22.94 -22.17 -5.72
N ASN A 256 21.76 -22.61 -6.17
CA ASN A 256 21.07 -22.02 -7.31
C ASN A 256 20.43 -20.69 -6.95
N LYS A 257 20.41 -19.74 -7.90
CA LYS A 257 19.78 -18.43 -7.71
C LYS A 257 18.26 -18.55 -7.62
N ILE A 258 17.69 -17.92 -6.60
CA ILE A 258 16.25 -17.78 -6.42
C ILE A 258 15.80 -16.44 -6.99
N GLU A 259 14.82 -16.47 -7.89
CA GLU A 259 14.38 -15.32 -8.67
C GLU A 259 12.98 -14.83 -8.30
N LYS A 260 12.67 -13.60 -8.71
CA LYS A 260 11.32 -12.99 -8.70
C LYS A 260 10.60 -13.11 -7.34
N LYS A 261 9.37 -13.64 -7.33
CA LYS A 261 8.47 -13.68 -6.17
C LYS A 261 9.03 -14.51 -5.02
N ALA A 262 9.74 -15.60 -5.32
CA ALA A 262 10.35 -16.42 -4.29
C ALA A 262 11.46 -15.66 -3.56
N LYS A 263 12.28 -14.88 -4.30
CA LYS A 263 13.33 -14.04 -3.73
C LYS A 263 12.79 -13.05 -2.69
N LEU A 264 11.68 -12.38 -3.02
CA LEU A 264 10.98 -11.46 -2.13
C LEU A 264 10.49 -12.16 -0.85
N ASP A 265 9.92 -13.36 -0.97
CA ASP A 265 9.46 -14.13 0.19
C ASP A 265 10.62 -14.48 1.16
N PHE A 266 11.79 -14.81 0.63
CA PHE A 266 12.99 -15.08 1.46
C PHE A 266 13.47 -13.83 2.19
N ILE A 267 13.56 -12.70 1.50
CA ILE A 267 14.00 -11.42 2.09
C ILE A 267 13.02 -10.96 3.17
N ILE A 268 11.72 -11.03 2.92
CA ILE A 268 10.69 -10.67 3.91
C ILE A 268 10.81 -11.55 5.15
N ARG A 269 10.97 -12.87 4.99
CA ARG A 269 11.14 -13.78 6.13
C ARG A 269 12.40 -13.47 6.92
N ASP A 270 13.51 -13.17 6.24
CA ASP A 270 14.77 -12.79 6.86
C ASP A 270 14.60 -11.58 7.77
N LEU A 271 14.01 -10.51 7.24
CA LEU A 271 13.79 -9.26 7.97
C LEU A 271 12.80 -9.38 9.12
N LEU A 272 11.75 -10.17 8.97
CA LEU A 272 10.67 -10.26 9.96
C LEU A 272 10.93 -11.30 11.05
N LEU A 273 11.67 -12.37 10.77
CA LEU A 273 11.94 -13.45 11.72
C LEU A 273 13.22 -13.24 12.53
N ASP A 274 14.11 -12.34 12.12
CA ASP A 274 15.27 -11.97 12.93
C ASP A 274 14.84 -10.98 14.03
N ASP A 275 14.98 -11.40 15.30
CA ASP A 275 14.66 -10.58 16.46
C ASP A 275 15.67 -9.44 16.69
N ASN A 276 16.86 -9.51 16.09
CA ASN A 276 17.86 -8.45 16.18
C ASN A 276 17.59 -7.29 15.22
N ILE A 277 16.72 -7.50 14.21
CA ILE A 277 16.33 -6.46 13.27
C ILE A 277 15.18 -5.65 13.86
N VAL A 278 15.42 -4.35 14.04
CA VAL A 278 14.41 -3.37 14.43
C VAL A 278 13.37 -3.25 13.32
N LYS A 279 12.14 -3.63 13.65
CA LYS A 279 11.00 -3.61 12.72
C LYS A 279 10.39 -2.21 12.65
N PRO A 280 9.75 -1.82 11.53
CA PRO A 280 9.00 -0.58 11.43
C PRO A 280 8.05 -0.37 12.62
N GLY A 281 7.95 0.88 13.09
CA GLY A 281 7.11 1.24 14.25
C GLY A 281 5.66 0.77 14.09
N ASP A 282 5.08 1.01 12.91
CA ASP A 282 3.71 0.61 12.57
C ASP A 282 3.49 -0.91 12.65
N PHE A 283 4.50 -1.74 12.36
CA PHE A 283 4.39 -3.19 12.53
C PHE A 283 4.31 -3.57 14.01
N THR A 284 5.10 -2.90 14.84
CA THR A 284 5.10 -3.11 16.29
C THR A 284 3.80 -2.62 16.92
N GLU A 285 3.30 -1.46 16.49
CA GLU A 285 2.02 -0.90 16.94
C GLU A 285 0.84 -1.78 16.52
N LEU A 286 0.80 -2.23 15.26
CA LEU A 286 -0.23 -3.16 14.77
C LEU A 286 -0.26 -4.44 15.61
N LYS A 287 0.90 -5.03 15.87
CA LYS A 287 1.01 -6.24 16.70
C LYS A 287 0.40 -6.02 18.09
N LYS A 288 0.77 -4.92 18.76
CA LYS A 288 0.22 -4.54 20.07
C LYS A 288 -1.30 -4.35 20.04
N LEU A 289 -1.81 -3.64 19.02
CA LEU A 289 -3.25 -3.40 18.86
C LEU A 289 -4.02 -4.71 18.72
N ILE A 290 -3.54 -5.62 17.87
CA ILE A 290 -4.18 -6.92 17.62
C ILE A 290 -4.10 -7.81 18.87
N GLU A 291 -2.94 -7.91 19.51
CA GLU A 291 -2.74 -8.71 20.73
C GLU A 291 -3.63 -8.25 21.87
N LYS A 292 -3.67 -6.93 22.14
CA LYS A 292 -4.56 -6.35 23.15
C LYS A 292 -6.01 -6.70 22.87
N ARG A 293 -6.42 -6.69 21.61
CA ARG A 293 -7.80 -6.97 21.24
C ARG A 293 -8.17 -8.44 21.39
N ILE A 294 -7.30 -9.37 21.00
CA ILE A 294 -7.53 -10.82 21.14
C ILE A 294 -7.72 -11.21 22.62
N GLN A 295 -7.10 -10.49 23.54
CA GLN A 295 -7.23 -10.70 24.99
C GLN A 295 -8.55 -10.19 25.59
N ILE A 296 -9.31 -9.33 24.90
CA ILE A 296 -10.57 -8.77 25.41
C ILE A 296 -11.71 -9.77 25.16
N PRO A 297 -12.45 -10.22 26.20
CA PRO A 297 -13.61 -11.09 26.02
C PRO A 297 -14.63 -10.45 25.08
N LEU A 298 -15.08 -11.22 24.08
CA LEU A 298 -16.14 -10.80 23.18
C LEU A 298 -17.46 -10.82 23.97
N ARG A 299 -18.03 -9.64 24.20
CA ARG A 299 -19.35 -9.47 24.81
C ARG A 299 -20.45 -9.70 23.79
#